data_AF-A0A553RMM5-F1
#
_entry.id   AF-A0A553RMM5-F1
#
_cell.length_a   1.000
_cell.length_b   1.000
_cell.length_c   1.000
_cell.angle_alpha   90.00
_cell.angle_beta   90.00
_cell.angle_gamma   90.00
#
_symmetry.space_group_name_H-M   'P 1'
#
loop_
_entity.id
_entity.type
_entity.pdbx_description
1 polymer ?
#
loop_
_entity_poly.entity_id
_entity_poly.type
_entity_poly.pdbx_seq_one_letter_code
_entity_poly.pdbx_strand_id
1 'polypeptide(L)'
;RLQEDEAAASPKHPREVMDPREAAQAIFAPMARAMQKYLRTTRQQPYHSMESIISHLQFCITHNMTPKAFLERYLTPGPTL
;
A
#
# COMPACT_ATOMS: atom_id res chain seq x y z
N ARG A 1 11.14 -41.61 -15.37
CA ARG A 1 11.96 -40.60 -14.67
C ARG A 1 12.46 -39.61 -15.70
N LEU A 2 11.81 -38.46 -15.82
CA LEU A 2 12.42 -37.25 -16.35
C LEU A 2 11.88 -36.13 -15.47
N GLN A 3 12.80 -35.52 -14.74
CA GLN A 3 12.60 -34.41 -13.84
C GLN A 3 13.60 -33.36 -14.27
N GLU A 4 13.09 -32.22 -14.71
CA GLU A 4 13.77 -30.92 -14.84
C GLU A 4 12.62 -29.91 -14.68
N ASP A 5 12.25 -29.47 -13.47
CA ASP A 5 12.89 -28.39 -12.72
C ASP A 5 13.61 -27.39 -13.62
N GLU A 6 12.88 -26.38 -14.07
CA GLU A 6 13.50 -25.06 -14.24
C GLU A 6 12.49 -24.00 -13.82
N ALA A 7 12.53 -23.72 -12.51
CA ALA A 7 12.21 -22.42 -11.98
C ALA A 7 13.14 -21.39 -12.63
N ALA A 8 12.84 -21.01 -13.88
CA ALA A 8 13.40 -19.82 -14.49
C ALA A 8 12.69 -18.61 -13.88
N ALA A 9 13.00 -18.36 -12.60
CA ALA A 9 12.96 -17.02 -12.04
C ALA A 9 13.92 -16.19 -12.91
N SER A 10 13.36 -15.61 -13.96
CA SER A 10 14.05 -14.69 -14.84
C SER A 10 14.73 -13.64 -13.95
N PRO A 11 15.99 -13.28 -14.20
CA PRO A 11 16.67 -12.26 -13.42
C PRO A 11 15.90 -10.95 -13.62
N LYS A 12 15.05 -10.60 -12.63
CA LYS A 12 14.17 -9.43 -12.71
C LYS A 12 15.05 -8.22 -13.02
N HIS A 13 14.88 -7.69 -14.22
CA HIS A 13 15.63 -6.53 -14.68
C HIS A 13 15.43 -5.38 -13.69
N PRO A 14 16.43 -4.50 -13.47
CA PRO A 14 16.33 -3.32 -12.60
C PRO A 14 15.22 -2.30 -12.95
N ARG A 15 14.31 -2.63 -13.87
CA ARG A 15 13.31 -1.74 -14.48
C ARG A 15 11.93 -2.37 -14.71
N GLU A 16 11.67 -3.58 -14.22
CA GLU A 16 10.28 -4.07 -14.24
C GLU A 16 9.45 -3.20 -13.31
N VAL A 17 8.59 -2.38 -13.92
CA VAL A 17 7.62 -1.56 -13.22
C VAL A 17 6.70 -2.51 -12.45
N MET A 18 6.85 -2.54 -11.13
CA MET A 18 6.03 -3.35 -10.24
C MET A 18 4.56 -3.00 -10.42
N ASP A 19 3.67 -4.01 -10.39
CA ASP A 19 2.24 -3.78 -10.45
C ASP A 19 1.82 -2.80 -9.33
N PRO A 20 0.96 -1.79 -9.60
CA PRO A 20 0.62 -0.78 -8.59
C PRO A 20 0.03 -1.36 -7.30
N ARG A 21 -0.67 -2.50 -7.36
CA ARG A 21 -1.21 -3.16 -6.16
C ARG A 21 -0.12 -3.89 -5.39
N GLU A 22 0.77 -4.60 -6.09
CA GLU A 22 1.96 -5.21 -5.46
C GLU A 22 2.83 -4.13 -4.78
N ALA A 23 3.03 -2.99 -5.47
CA ALA A 23 3.74 -1.83 -4.95
C ALA A 23 3.09 -1.27 -3.68
N ALA A 24 1.77 -1.07 -3.72
CA ALA A 24 1.03 -0.58 -2.56
C ALA A 24 1.14 -1.53 -1.37
N GLN A 25 1.06 -2.84 -1.59
CA GLN A 25 1.21 -3.83 -0.51
C GLN A 25 2.63 -3.83 0.09
N ALA A 26 3.65 -3.82 -0.77
CA ALA A 26 5.05 -3.79 -0.35
C ALA A 26 5.40 -2.53 0.45
N ILE A 27 4.90 -1.36 0.03
CA ILE A 27 5.09 -0.08 0.73
C ILE A 27 4.25 -0.01 2.00
N PHE A 28 3.02 -0.53 1.99
CA PHE A 28 2.15 -0.50 3.17
C PHE A 28 2.68 -1.36 4.31
N ALA A 29 3.29 -2.52 4.03
CA ALA A 29 3.79 -3.44 5.03
C ALA A 29 4.66 -2.78 6.14
N PRO A 30 5.73 -2.02 5.83
CA PRO A 30 6.51 -1.30 6.84
C PRO A 30 5.73 -0.16 7.52
N MET A 31 4.78 0.46 6.84
CA MET A 31 3.99 1.59 7.38
C MET A 31 2.81 1.13 8.26
N ALA A 32 2.32 -0.09 8.08
CA ALA A 32 1.06 -0.58 8.64
C ALA A 32 0.97 -0.39 10.15
N ARG A 33 2.05 -0.71 10.89
CA ARG A 33 2.08 -0.57 12.35
C ARG A 33 1.91 0.88 12.80
N ALA A 34 2.62 1.81 12.17
CA ALA A 34 2.56 3.24 12.51
C ALA A 34 1.19 3.82 12.16
N MET A 35 0.66 3.49 10.98
CA MET A 35 -0.65 3.96 10.54
C MET A 35 -1.78 3.43 11.43
N GLN A 36 -1.79 2.13 11.74
CA GLN A 36 -2.79 1.54 12.64
C GLN A 36 -2.70 2.10 14.06
N LYS A 37 -1.49 2.41 14.55
CA LYS A 37 -1.31 3.11 15.84
C LYS A 37 -1.97 4.49 15.79
N TYR A 38 -1.64 5.29 14.77
CA TYR A 38 -2.21 6.62 14.60
C TYR A 38 -3.74 6.59 14.54
N LEU A 39 -4.31 5.76 13.67
CA LEU A 39 -5.77 5.65 13.48
C LEU A 39 -6.51 5.21 14.76
N ARG A 40 -5.89 4.36 15.58
CA ARG A 40 -6.47 4.01 16.89
C ARG A 40 -6.41 5.16 17.87
N THR A 41 -5.26 5.83 17.97
CA THR A 41 -5.06 6.97 18.89
C THR A 41 -5.99 8.14 18.54
N THR A 42 -6.25 8.39 17.26
CA THR A 42 -7.16 9.45 16.78
C THR A 42 -8.61 9.00 16.65
N ARG A 43 -8.95 7.77 17.05
CA ARG A 43 -10.29 7.17 16.93
C ARG A 43 -10.84 7.10 15.50
N GLN A 44 -9.95 7.09 14.51
CA GLN A 44 -10.32 7.01 13.10
C GLN A 44 -10.34 5.57 12.55
N GLN A 45 -9.86 4.58 13.31
CA GLN A 45 -9.79 3.18 12.88
C GLN A 45 -11.10 2.61 12.29
N PRO A 46 -12.31 2.91 12.81
CA PRO A 46 -13.56 2.37 12.25
C PRO A 46 -13.84 2.83 10.82
N TYR A 47 -13.26 3.95 10.38
CA TYR A 47 -13.49 4.54 9.05
C TYR A 47 -12.49 4.05 8.00
N HIS A 48 -11.45 3.33 8.40
CA HIS A 48 -10.35 2.95 7.51
C HIS A 48 -9.98 1.47 7.67
N SER A 49 -10.50 0.64 6.77
CA SER A 49 -10.07 -0.76 6.63
C SER A 49 -8.67 -0.84 6.00
N MET A 50 -7.98 -1.96 6.23
CA MET A 50 -6.69 -2.23 5.57
C MET A 50 -6.81 -2.19 4.03
N GLU A 51 -7.89 -2.76 3.50
CA GLU A 51 -8.13 -2.79 2.06
C GLU A 51 -8.36 -1.39 1.48
N SER A 52 -9.10 -0.52 2.17
CA SER A 52 -9.34 0.85 1.68
C SER A 52 -8.07 1.68 1.69
N ILE A 53 -7.18 1.45 2.66
CA ILE A 53 -5.86 2.08 2.72
C ILE A 53 -4.98 1.62 1.56
N ILE A 54 -4.86 0.32 1.32
CA ILE A 54 -4.06 -0.23 0.23
C ILE A 54 -4.61 0.24 -1.13
N SER A 55 -5.93 0.25 -1.30
CA SER A 55 -6.57 0.72 -2.53
C SER A 55 -6.30 2.21 -2.78
N HIS A 56 -6.31 3.04 -1.73
CA HIS A 56 -5.94 4.45 -1.85
C HIS A 56 -4.45 4.63 -2.17
N LEU A 57 -3.56 3.85 -1.54
CA LEU A 57 -2.13 3.89 -1.83
C LEU A 57 -1.84 3.46 -3.28
N GLN A 58 -2.50 2.42 -3.77
CA GLN A 58 -2.44 2.00 -5.17
C GLN A 58 -2.84 3.15 -6.09
N PHE A 59 -3.97 3.82 -5.82
CA PHE A 59 -4.41 4.99 -6.58
C PHE A 59 -3.36 6.11 -6.56
N CYS A 60 -2.78 6.42 -5.41
CA CYS A 60 -1.72 7.42 -5.31
C CYS A 60 -0.47 7.06 -6.14
N ILE A 61 -0.07 5.78 -6.16
CA ILE A 61 1.05 5.28 -6.96
C ILE A 61 0.74 5.40 -8.46
N THR A 62 -0.43 4.93 -8.90
CA THR A 62 -0.85 4.96 -10.31
C THR A 62 -0.90 6.38 -10.87
N HIS A 63 -1.25 7.38 -10.05
CA HIS A 63 -1.39 8.77 -10.45
C HIS A 63 -0.21 9.66 -10.03
N ASN A 64 0.92 9.08 -9.64
CA ASN A 64 2.14 9.80 -9.22
C ASN A 64 1.85 10.89 -8.18
N MET A 65 0.95 10.61 -7.23
CA MET A 65 0.58 11.56 -6.19
C MET A 65 1.73 11.77 -5.22
N THR A 66 1.73 12.95 -4.58
CA THR A 66 2.70 13.23 -3.52
C THR A 66 2.37 12.43 -2.25
N PRO A 67 3.37 12.11 -1.40
CA PRO A 67 3.11 11.49 -0.11
C PRO A 67 2.12 12.28 0.76
N LYS A 68 2.12 13.61 0.62
CA LYS A 68 1.17 14.48 1.33
C LYS A 68 -0.28 14.19 0.92
N ALA A 69 -0.56 14.05 -0.37
CA ALA A 69 -1.91 13.77 -0.87
C ALA A 69 -2.47 12.44 -0.32
N PHE A 70 -1.62 11.42 -0.21
CA PHE A 70 -2.01 10.16 0.44
C PHE A 70 -2.36 10.36 1.92
N LEU A 71 -1.50 11.08 2.66
CA LEU A 71 -1.64 11.29 4.09
C LEU A 71 -2.82 12.20 4.46
N GLU A 72 -3.17 13.17 3.62
CA GLU A 72 -4.27 14.12 3.87
C GLU A 72 -5.60 13.42 4.19
N ARG A 73 -5.87 12.25 3.58
CA ARG A 73 -7.07 11.43 3.85
C ARG A 73 -7.14 10.90 5.28
N TYR A 74 -6.01 10.70 5.95
CA TYR A 74 -5.93 10.14 7.30
C TYR A 74 -5.56 11.18 8.35
N LEU A 75 -4.88 12.26 7.96
CA LEU A 75 -4.47 13.31 8.88
C LEU A 75 -5.56 14.35 9.14
N THR A 76 -6.54 14.47 8.24
CA THR A 76 -7.73 15.27 8.51
C THR A 76 -8.61 14.56 9.54
N PRO A 77 -9.03 15.23 10.62
CA PRO A 77 -10.22 14.80 11.36
C PRO A 77 -11.33 14.71 10.34
N GLY A 78 -11.89 13.52 10.12
CA GLY A 78 -12.90 13.33 9.08
C GLY A 78 -14.07 14.31 9.25
N PRO A 79 -14.89 14.54 8.21
CA PRO A 79 -16.22 15.09 8.41
C PRO A 79 -16.87 14.27 9.52
N THR A 80 -17.34 14.93 10.56
CA THR A 80 -18.40 14.38 11.41
C THR A 80 -19.46 13.81 10.47
N LEU A 81 -19.59 12.48 10.43
CA LEU A 81 -20.86 11.87 10.09
C LEU A 81 -21.82 12.15 11.24
#